data_AF-A0A327JX13-F1
#
_entry.id   AF-A0A327JX13-F1
#
_cell.length_a   1.000
_cell.length_b   1.000
_cell.length_c   1.000
_cell.angle_alpha   90.00
_cell.angle_beta   90.00
_cell.angle_gamma   90.00
#
_symmetry.space_group_name_H-M   'P 1'
#
loop_
_entity.id
_entity.type
_entity.pdbx_description
1 polymer ?
#
loop_
_entity_poly.entity_id
_entity_poly.type
_entity_poly.pdbx_seq_one_letter_code
_entity_poly.pdbx_strand_id
1 'polypeptide(L)' 'NGPNLNRLGVREPSIYGMATLADIEAMLRDRLQERGYDLIFRQTNHEGELVEFVHAADGANGVVLNAGAYTHTSVALAD' A
#
# COMPACT_ATOMS: atom_id res chain seq x y z
N ASN A 1 1.35 -1.53 0.87
CA ASN A 1 2.24 -0.42 0.40
C ASN A 1 3.68 -0.74 0.74
N GLY A 2 4.56 -0.69 -0.25
CA GLY A 2 5.98 -1.03 -0.10
C GLY A 2 6.86 0.10 0.45
N PRO A 3 8.19 -0.01 0.27
CA PRO A 3 9.16 0.82 0.96
C PRO A 3 9.06 2.30 0.62
N ASN A 4 9.40 3.13 1.60
CA ASN A 4 9.42 4.60 1.57
C ASN A 4 8.06 5.29 1.38
N LEU A 5 6.96 4.56 1.13
CA LEU A 5 5.64 5.17 0.98
C LEU A 5 5.10 5.77 2.29
N ASN A 6 5.62 5.36 3.45
CA ASN A 6 5.38 6.05 4.72
C ASN A 6 5.92 7.50 4.75
N ARG A 7 6.73 7.90 3.76
CA ARG A 7 7.30 9.25 3.65
C ARG A 7 6.55 10.15 2.66
N LEU A 8 5.44 9.68 2.07
CA LEU A 8 4.57 10.51 1.23
C LEU A 8 4.10 11.75 1.99
N GLY A 9 4.03 12.90 1.29
CA GLY A 9 3.69 14.19 1.87
C GLY A 9 4.82 14.88 2.66
N VAL A 10 5.92 14.19 2.99
CA VAL A 10 7.05 14.76 3.77
C VAL A 10 8.27 15.06 2.88
N ARG A 11 8.43 14.38 1.74
CA ARG A 11 9.53 14.61 0.79
C ARG A 11 9.02 15.23 -0.51
N GLU A 12 9.70 16.29 -0.96
CA GLU A 12 9.53 16.93 -2.27
C GLU A 12 8.06 17.12 -2.70
N PRO A 13 7.30 17.99 -2.00
CA PRO A 13 5.86 18.17 -2.21
C PRO A 13 5.48 18.54 -3.66
N SER A 14 6.41 19.17 -4.38
CA SER A 14 6.26 19.54 -5.79
C SER A 14 6.26 18.36 -6.76
N ILE A 15 6.76 17.19 -6.36
CA ILE A 15 6.87 15.99 -7.21
C ILE A 15 5.82 14.94 -6.83
N TYR A 16 5.62 14.69 -5.53
CA TYR A 16 4.77 13.59 -5.05
C TYR A 16 3.38 14.04 -4.54
N GLY A 17 3.11 15.34 -4.56
CA GLY A 17 1.91 15.93 -3.97
C GLY A 17 1.99 16.04 -2.45
N MET A 18 1.04 16.75 -1.85
CA MET A 18 0.96 16.95 -0.39
C MET A 18 0.23 15.81 0.34
N ALA A 19 -0.44 14.91 -0.40
CA ALA A 19 -1.18 13.82 0.19
C ALA A 19 -0.25 12.84 0.90
N THR A 20 -0.51 12.63 2.18
CA THR A 20 0.18 11.62 2.98
C THR A 20 -0.40 10.24 2.73
N LEU A 21 0.30 9.20 3.19
CA LEU A 21 -0.23 7.85 3.12
C LEU A 21 -1.51 7.68 3.97
N ALA A 22 -1.64 8.44 5.05
CA ALA A 22 -2.84 8.46 5.89
C ALA A 22 -4.04 9.11 5.18
N ASP A 23 -3.81 10.17 4.41
CA ASP A 23 -4.87 10.80 3.60
C ASP A 23 -5.39 9.83 2.53
N ILE A 24 -4.49 9.06 1.91
CA ILE A 24 -4.85 8.03 0.94
C ILE A 24 -5.65 6.91 1.62
N GLU A 25 -5.24 6.46 2.80
CA GLU A 25 -5.98 5.45 3.57
C GLU A 25 -7.41 5.92 3.88
N ALA A 26 -7.56 7.14 4.42
CA ALA A 26 -8.86 7.70 4.77
C ALA A 26 -9.79 7.78 3.55
N MET A 27 -9.27 8.32 2.43
CA MET A 27 -10.01 8.41 1.17
C MET A 27 -10.47 7.04 0.65
N LEU A 28 -9.61 6.02 0.74
CA LEU A 28 -9.96 4.66 0.31
C LEU A 28 -10.97 4.01 1.25
N ARG A 29 -10.83 4.22 2.56
CA ARG A 29 -11.73 3.68 3.58
C ARG A 29 -13.14 4.20 3.38
N ASP A 30 -13.31 5.52 3.22
CA ASP A 30 -14.61 6.14 2.98
C ASP A 30 -15.26 5.58 1.70
N ARG A 31 -14.50 5.54 0.60
CA ARG A 31 -14.99 5.05 -0.70
C ARG A 31 -15.41 3.59 -0.70
N LEU A 32 -14.70 2.73 0.03
CA LEU A 32 -15.01 1.30 0.12
C LEU A 32 -16.17 1.02 1.06
N GLN A 33 -16.23 1.75 2.18
CA GLN A 33 -17.34 1.64 3.13
C GLN A 33 -18.68 2.01 2.48
N GLU A 34 -18.72 3.06 1.65
CA GLU A 34 -19.91 3.43 0.83
C GLU A 34 -20.38 2.29 -0.08
N ARG A 35 -19.49 1.36 -0.44
CA ARG A 35 -19.76 0.23 -1.34
C ARG A 35 -19.92 -1.09 -0.59
N GLY A 36 -19.88 -1.07 0.75
CA GLY A 36 -20.03 -2.25 1.59
C GLY A 36 -18.81 -3.17 1.63
N TYR A 37 -17.61 -2.64 1.35
CA TYR A 37 -16.36 -3.40 1.43
C TYR A 37 -15.53 -2.96 2.65
N ASP A 38 -14.92 -3.94 3.32
CA ASP A 38 -13.90 -3.70 4.34
C ASP A 38 -12.54 -3.36 3.71
N LEU A 39 -11.75 -2.54 4.40
CA LEU A 39 -10.40 -2.18 4.00
C LEU A 39 -9.36 -2.56 5.06
N ILE A 40 -8.44 -3.43 4.66
CA ILE A 40 -7.17 -3.66 5.34
C ILE A 40 -6.10 -2.84 4.62
N PHE A 41 -5.52 -1.86 5.32
CA PHE A 41 -4.50 -0.97 4.77
C PHE A 41 -3.20 -1.13 5.57
N ARG A 42 -2.09 -1.45 4.89
CA ARG A 42 -0.78 -1.72 5.53
C ARG A 42 0.37 -1.15 4.71
N GLN A 43 1.47 -0.83 5.41
CA GLN A 43 2.73 -0.41 4.82
C GLN A 43 3.90 -1.07 5.54
N THR A 44 4.93 -1.47 4.80
CA THR A 44 6.21 -1.88 5.37
C THR A 44 7.37 -1.58 4.41
N ASN A 45 8.55 -1.43 4.98
CA ASN A 45 9.82 -1.31 4.24
C ASN A 45 10.54 -2.66 4.08
N HIS A 46 9.98 -3.75 4.61
CA HIS A 46 10.60 -5.07 4.59
C HIS A 46 9.93 -5.95 3.53
N GLU A 47 10.73 -6.47 2.60
CA GLU A 47 10.26 -7.33 1.49
C GLU A 47 9.47 -8.55 2.00
N GLY A 48 10.04 -9.33 2.92
CA GLY A 48 9.38 -10.53 3.45
C GLY A 48 8.04 -10.22 4.13
N GLU A 49 7.93 -9.09 4.81
CA GLU A 49 6.66 -8.69 5.44
C GLU A 49 5.59 -8.30 4.40
N LEU A 50 5.98 -7.73 3.24
CA LEU A 50 5.05 -7.53 2.13
C LEU A 50 4.55 -8.87 1.57
N VAL A 51 5.43 -9.86 1.45
CA VAL A 51 5.03 -11.21 1.00
C VAL A 51 4.03 -11.82 1.98
N GLU A 52 4.30 -11.73 3.29
CA GLU A 52 3.35 -12.19 4.32
C GLU A 52 2.01 -11.44 4.27
N PHE A 53 2.00 -10.14 3.92
CA PHE A 53 0.75 -9.42 3.70
C PHE A 53 -0.04 -9.92 2.50
N VAL A 54 0.64 -10.33 1.42
CA VAL A 54 -0.01 -10.91 0.24
C VAL A 54 -0.60 -12.28 0.59
N HIS A 55 0.16 -13.15 1.26
CA HIS A 55 -0.36 -14.44 1.74
C HIS A 55 -1.56 -14.28 2.69
N ALA A 56 -1.48 -13.32 3.62
CA ALA A 56 -2.58 -13.05 4.55
C ALA A 56 -3.82 -12.45 3.88
N ALA A 57 -3.73 -12.02 2.61
CA ALA A 57 -4.86 -11.55 1.83
C ALA A 57 -5.60 -12.70 1.11
N ASP A 58 -5.20 -13.96 1.32
CA ASP A 58 -5.95 -15.12 0.85
C ASP A 58 -7.41 -15.05 1.33
N GLY A 59 -8.33 -15.09 0.36
CA GLY A 59 -9.78 -14.95 0.61
C GLY A 59 -10.31 -13.52 0.56
N ALA A 60 -9.46 -12.50 0.41
CA ALA A 60 -9.91 -11.15 0.09
C ALA A 60 -10.49 -11.05 -1.32
N ASN A 61 -11.39 -10.10 -1.55
CA ASN A 61 -11.96 -9.86 -2.88
C ASN A 61 -10.94 -9.30 -3.89
N GLY A 62 -9.81 -8.76 -3.41
CA GLY A 62 -8.74 -8.26 -4.25
C GLY A 62 -7.63 -7.59 -3.43
N VAL A 63 -6.48 -7.40 -4.07
CA VAL A 63 -5.31 -6.75 -3.52
C VAL A 63 -4.91 -5.58 -4.41
N VAL A 64 -4.64 -4.43 -3.79
CA VAL A 64 -4.03 -3.28 -4.46
C VAL A 64 -2.64 -3.07 -3.86
N LEU A 65 -1.62 -3.23 -4.69
CA LEU A 65 -0.22 -3.17 -4.27
C LEU A 65 0.51 -2.06 -5.02
N ASN A 66 0.96 -1.05 -4.28
CA ASN A 66 2.10 -0.24 -4.68
C ASN A 66 3.35 -0.81 -3.98
N ALA A 67 4.20 -1.52 -4.73
CA ALA A 67 5.41 -2.15 -4.21
C ALA A 67 6.62 -1.19 -4.11
N GLY A 68 6.49 0.07 -4.52
CA GLY A 68 7.57 1.04 -4.48
C GLY A 68 8.83 0.53 -5.20
N ALA A 69 10.00 0.63 -4.55
CA ALA A 69 11.25 0.15 -5.12
C ALA A 69 11.24 -1.36 -5.45
N TYR A 70 10.46 -2.16 -4.70
CA TYR A 70 10.41 -3.60 -4.90
C TYR A 70 9.71 -4.02 -6.21
N THR A 71 8.98 -3.12 -6.87
CA THR A 71 8.51 -3.34 -8.26
C THR A 71 9.65 -3.68 -9.21
N HIS A 72 10.87 -3.23 -8.93
CA HIS A 72 12.02 -3.42 -9.82
C HIS A 72 12.96 -4.55 -9.41
N THR A 73 12.83 -5.05 -8.19
CA THR A 73 13.86 -5.93 -7.60
C THR A 73 13.32 -7.19 -6.95
N SER A 74 12.06 -7.20 -6.52
CA SER A 74 11.52 -8.31 -5.72
C SER A 74 10.92 -9.37 -6.63
N VAL A 75 11.71 -10.42 -6.91
CA VAL A 75 11.19 -11.64 -7.53
C VAL A 75 10.30 -12.39 -6.54
N ALA A 76 10.63 -12.35 -5.23
CA ALA A 76 9.86 -13.02 -4.19
C ALA A 76 8.43 -12.50 -4.03
N LEU A 77 8.18 -11.22 -4.34
CA LEU A 77 6.83 -10.65 -4.34
C LEU A 77 6.07 -10.88 -5.66
N ALA A 78 6.79 -11.23 -6.72
CA ALA A 78 6.21 -11.51 -8.03
C ALA A 78 5.80 -12.99 -8.20
N ASP A 79 6.44 -13.89 -7.46
CA ASP A 79 6.11 -15.31 -7.31
C ASP A 79 4.87 -15.49 -6.42
#